data_AF-A0A2E3XNN9-F1
#
_entry.id   AF-A0A2E3XNN9-F1
#
_cell.length_a   1.000
_cell.length_b   1.000
_cell.length_c   1.000
_cell.angle_alpha   90.00
_cell.angle_beta   90.00
_cell.angle_gamma   90.00
#
_symmetry.space_group_name_H-M   'P 1'
#
loop_
_entity.id
_entity.type
_entity.pdbx_description
1 polymer ?
#
loop_
_entity_poly.entity_id
_entity_poly.type
_entity_poly.pdbx_seq_one_letter_code
_entity_poly.pdbx_strand_id
1 'polypeptide(L)' 'MSKRNKIVETSPEWEALRALRQKDGLSLRKLADLMEISFTRVHQMESGRDDIPKKYIVKFLEALDKAYELITRL' A
#
# COMPACT_ATOMS: atom_id res chain seq x y z
N MET A 1 -14.97 -23.98 11.95
CA MET A 1 -15.41 -23.52 10.61
C MET A 1 -14.38 -22.56 10.04
N SER A 2 -13.83 -22.85 8.86
CA SER A 2 -12.80 -22.02 8.25
C SER A 2 -13.43 -20.71 7.79
N LYS A 3 -12.85 -19.56 8.17
CA LYS A 3 -13.26 -18.18 7.81
C LYS A 3 -13.13 -17.88 6.30
N ARG A 4 -13.30 -18.89 5.43
CA ARG A 4 -12.83 -18.90 4.04
C ARG A 4 -13.72 -18.11 3.08
N ASN A 5 -14.96 -17.82 3.44
CA ASN A 5 -15.86 -17.00 2.63
C ASN A 5 -16.33 -15.79 3.44
N LYS A 6 -15.44 -14.82 3.67
CA LYS A 6 -15.84 -13.48 4.08
C LYS A 6 -16.20 -12.73 2.79
N ILE A 7 -17.40 -12.16 2.72
CA ILE A 7 -17.75 -11.25 1.63
C ILE A 7 -16.69 -10.16 1.62
N VAL A 8 -15.98 -10.03 0.51
CA VAL A 8 -14.92 -9.05 0.33
C VAL A 8 -15.58 -7.74 -0.06
N GLU A 9 -15.71 -6.82 0.90
CA GLU A 9 -16.04 -5.43 0.59
C GLU A 9 -14.79 -4.78 0.00
N THR A 10 -14.82 -4.55 -1.31
CA THR A 10 -13.75 -3.86 -2.02
C THR A 10 -13.93 -2.35 -1.83
N SER A 11 -12.97 -1.66 -1.21
CA SER A 11 -12.95 -0.19 -1.24
C SER A 11 -12.28 0.32 -2.53
N PRO A 12 -12.79 1.36 -3.22
CA PRO A 12 -12.07 1.97 -4.36
C PRO A 12 -10.66 2.49 -4.02
N GLU A 13 -10.34 2.69 -2.73
CA GLU A 13 -9.07 3.19 -2.23
C GLU A 13 -7.87 2.31 -2.59
N TRP A 14 -8.01 0.97 -2.59
CA TRP A 14 -6.86 0.09 -2.89
C TRP A 14 -6.36 0.28 -4.33
N GLU A 15 -7.28 0.53 -5.25
CA GLU A 15 -6.97 0.73 -6.66
C GLU A 15 -6.25 2.06 -6.85
N ALA A 16 -6.72 3.12 -6.18
CA ALA A 16 -6.06 4.41 -6.19
C ALA A 16 -4.63 4.35 -5.61
N LEU A 17 -4.45 3.69 -4.46
CA LEU A 17 -3.11 3.52 -3.85
C LEU A 17 -2.19 2.71 -4.76
N ARG A 18 -2.68 1.61 -5.32
CA ARG A 18 -1.91 0.78 -6.25
C ARG A 18 -1.46 1.58 -7.48
N ALA A 19 -2.38 2.36 -8.07
CA ALA A 19 -2.08 3.19 -9.23
C ALA A 19 -1.00 4.25 -8.89
N LEU A 20 -1.11 4.92 -7.73
CA LEU A 20 -0.09 5.86 -7.25
C LEU A 20 1.29 5.19 -7.11
N ARG A 21 1.35 4.05 -6.42
CA ARG A 21 2.61 3.31 -6.23
C ARG A 21 3.27 2.95 -7.56
N GLN A 22 2.47 2.47 -8.52
CA GLN A 22 2.95 2.07 -9.84
C GLN A 22 3.42 3.26 -10.67
N LYS A 23 2.72 4.40 -10.59
CA LYS A 23 3.13 5.65 -11.23
C LYS A 23 4.51 6.10 -10.74
N ASP A 24 4.81 5.90 -9.46
CA ASP A 24 6.11 6.22 -8.85
C ASP A 24 7.15 5.09 -9.02
N GLY A 25 6.85 4.05 -9.80
CA GLY A 25 7.78 2.96 -10.11
C GLY A 25 8.14 2.07 -8.92
N LEU A 26 7.42 2.16 -7.80
CA LEU A 26 7.75 1.43 -6.59
C LEU A 26 7.26 -0.01 -6.66
N SER A 27 8.13 -0.97 -6.37
CA SER A 27 7.70 -2.35 -6.11
C SER A 27 6.99 -2.45 -4.74
N LEU A 28 6.17 -3.48 -4.55
CA LEU A 28 5.53 -3.75 -3.26
C LEU A 28 6.57 -3.93 -2.13
N ARG A 29 7.73 -4.53 -2.42
CA ARG A 29 8.82 -4.68 -1.44
C ARG A 29 9.40 -3.32 -1.07
N LYS A 30 9.72 -2.49 -2.08
CA LYS A 30 10.28 -1.16 -1.84
C LYS A 30 9.32 -0.27 -1.05
N LEU A 31 8.02 -0.33 -1.34
CA LEU A 31 7.01 0.38 -0.56
C LEU A 31 6.98 -0.14 0.89
N ALA A 32 6.99 -1.45 1.09
CA ALA A 32 7.00 -2.05 2.43
C ALA A 32 8.22 -1.59 3.26
N ASP A 33 9.40 -1.54 2.63
CA ASP A 33 10.63 -1.05 3.25
C ASP A 33 10.49 0.43 3.66
N LEU A 34 9.95 1.29 2.78
CA LEU A 34 9.75 2.73 3.05
C LEU A 34 8.70 3.00 4.15
N MET A 35 7.68 2.15 4.23
CA MET A 35 6.61 2.22 5.23
C MET A 35 6.97 1.56 6.57
N GLU A 36 8.10 0.84 6.61
CA GLU A 36 8.55 0.01 7.74
C GLU A 36 7.48 -0.98 8.19
N ILE A 37 6.90 -1.71 7.22
CA ILE A 37 5.90 -2.76 7.47
C ILE A 37 6.21 -4.01 6.65
N SER A 38 5.51 -5.11 6.92
CA SER A 38 5.72 -6.34 6.15
C SER A 38 5.20 -6.22 4.72
N PHE A 39 5.91 -6.84 3.77
CA PHE A 39 5.46 -7.03 2.39
C PHE A 39 4.03 -7.61 2.34
N THR A 40 3.75 -8.62 3.18
CA THR A 40 2.43 -9.25 3.26
C THR A 40 1.34 -8.24 3.60
N ARG A 41 1.62 -7.27 4.48
CA ARG A 41 0.65 -6.23 4.82
C ARG A 41 0.36 -5.31 3.62
N VAL A 42 1.39 -4.88 2.89
CA VAL A 42 1.21 -4.07 1.68
C VAL A 42 0.42 -4.82 0.61
N HIS A 43 0.80 -6.07 0.35
CA HIS A 43 0.11 -6.94 -0.60
C HIS A 43 -1.37 -7.14 -0.22
N GLN A 44 -1.67 -7.32 1.07
CA GLN A 44 -3.05 -7.44 1.56
C GLN A 44 -3.86 -6.17 1.26
N MET A 45 -3.33 -5.00 1.61
CA MET A 45 -4.01 -3.71 1.39
C MET A 45 -4.23 -3.41 -0.10
N GLU A 46 -3.27 -3.73 -0.97
CA GLU A 46 -3.41 -3.54 -2.42
C GLU A 46 -4.12 -4.72 -3.14
N SER A 47 -4.54 -5.75 -2.41
CA SER A 47 -5.35 -6.84 -2.99
C SER A 47 -6.84 -6.51 -3.04
N GLY A 48 -7.26 -5.43 -2.40
CA GLY A 48 -8.67 -5.04 -2.27
C GLY A 48 -9.52 -5.99 -1.44
N ARG A 49 -8.88 -6.90 -0.68
CA ARG A 49 -9.57 -7.94 0.10
C ARG A 49 -9.90 -7.54 1.53
N ASP A 50 -9.43 -6.38 1.96
CA ASP A 50 -9.62 -5.85 3.31
C ASP A 50 -9.82 -4.34 3.24
N ASP A 51 -10.50 -3.81 4.25
CA ASP A 51 -10.59 -2.38 4.49
C ASP A 51 -9.20 -1.79 4.73
N ILE A 52 -8.96 -0.64 4.11
CA ILE A 52 -7.72 0.10 4.29
C ILE A 52 -7.89 1.08 5.45
N PRO A 53 -7.16 0.90 6.57
CA PRO A 53 -7.23 1.85 7.68
C PRO A 53 -6.64 3.21 7.27
N LYS A 54 -7.24 4.31 7.74
CA LYS A 54 -6.68 5.67 7.52
C LYS A 54 -5.19 5.79 7.87
N LYS A 55 -4.75 5.14 8.95
CA LYS A 55 -3.33 5.09 9.37
C LYS A 55 -2.43 4.48 8.29
N TYR A 56 -2.92 3.51 7.52
CA TYR A 56 -2.17 2.94 6.40
C TYR A 56 -2.03 3.95 5.26
N ILE A 57 -3.10 4.67 4.92
CA ILE A 57 -3.10 5.71 3.88
C ILE A 57 -2.07 6.80 4.23
N VAL A 58 -2.06 7.27 5.48
CA VAL A 58 -1.08 8.27 5.95
C VAL A 58 0.35 7.76 5.78
N LYS A 59 0.66 6.57 6.29
CA LYS A 59 2.00 5.95 6.13
C LYS A 59 2.39 5.77 4.66
N PHE A 60 1.42 5.44 3.80
CA PHE A 60 1.65 5.24 2.38
C PHE A 60 2.07 6.55 1.72
N LEU A 61 1.36 7.65 1.99
CA LEU A 61 1.68 8.96 1.42
C LEU A 61 3.04 9.47 1.93
N GLU A 62 3.34 9.29 3.22
CA GLU A 62 4.67 9.58 3.78
C GLU A 62 5.79 8.79 3.09
N ALA A 63 5.53 7.53 2.72
CA ALA A 63 6.51 6.70 2.01
C ALA A 63 6.76 7.18 0.58
N LEU A 64 5.73 7.69 -0.12
CA LEU A 64 5.89 8.30 -1.44
C LEU A 64 6.70 9.60 -1.37
N ASP A 65 6.43 10.44 -0.38
CA ASP A 65 7.17 11.69 -0.18
C ASP A 65 8.68 11.41 0.08
N LYS A 66 8.98 10.46 0.96
CA LYS A 66 10.35 9.97 1.18
C LYS A 66 11.00 9.42 -0.10
N ALA A 67 10.24 8.71 -0.94
CA ALA A 67 10.75 8.21 -2.21
C ALA A 67 11.15 9.36 -3.15
N TYR A 68 10.36 10.44 -3.19
CA TYR A 68 10.66 11.63 -3.96
C TYR A 68 11.92 12.34 -3.45
N GLU A 69 12.05 12.53 -2.13
CA GLU A 69 13.25 13.13 -1.53
C GLU A 69 14.54 12.39 -1.89
N LEU A 70 14.49 11.05 -1.93
CA LEU A 70 15.64 10.22 -2.30
C LEU A 70 16.07 10.42 -3.75
N ILE A 71 15.12 10.68 -4.65
CA ILE A 71 15.39 10.90 -6.08
C ILE A 71 15.96 12.30 -6.31
N THR A 72 15.44 13.32 -5.62
CA THR A 72 15.84 14.73 -5.82
C THR A 72 17.15 15.13 -5.12
N ARG A 73 17.72 14.26 -4.28
CA ARG A 73 19.01 14.50 -3.60
C ARG A 73 20.22 13.99 -4.41
N LEU A 74 20.01 13.58 -5.66
CA LEU A 74 21.04 13.21 -6.64
C LEU A 74 21.23 14.34 -7.66
#